data_AF-A0AA45JK87-F1
#
_entry.id   AF-A0AA45JK87-F1
#
_cell.length_a   1.000
_cell.length_b   1.000
_cell.length_c   1.000
_cell.angle_alpha   90.00
_cell.angle_beta   90.00
_cell.angle_gamma   90.00
#
_symmetry.space_group_name_H-M   'P 1'
#
loop_
_entity.id
_entity.type
_entity.pdbx_description
1 polymer ?
#
loop_
_entity_poly.entity_id
_entity_poly.type
_entity_poly.pdbx_seq_one_letter_code
_entity_poly.pdbx_strand_id
1 'polypeptide(L)'
;MTAPRPRTAVIDAAWRSAVAEAIREGDDALTVMCGRDGGPLARTVKCLIDPLVLRLRANPELGQPLLDEETAGRVAELVTRAVPTIADAARWFLELKARRRAAGITDGNIQEQYFPRAYELAVAHGRPGGDAAAVAADTLAQIHGPSSGRSVDDLDAFLDEHLAELDAALHEVWADAPRAGEIDAGAIAEALAGLLGNTTADADRRWAFIAGPSAAPTIGLALFEPGTPIADLLAACGVILDDDQSPPTLSASAPAARPAMRGRDGDAPLDRPISGRVTATLRRTRDREGLPDLADLVDDEIVRSRLPWALHGSVWQAAMLVGVVVAAQLYPLAPRPVPHAFAQALSGRLAAQAHILYHRRFLLAGDSSGDLLVADLREFWRPYVGRLWVRLHGRSVAEPFTPTTAFDAAALLDLLTGIGRSVSYDQRSRIRAAIEKAGR
;
A
#
# COMPACT_ATOMS: atom_id res chain seq x y z
N MET A 1 37.86 -9.44 11.66
CA MET A 1 36.50 -9.43 11.11
C MET A 1 36.01 -8.00 11.12
N THR A 2 35.86 -7.40 9.95
CA THR A 2 35.51 -5.99 9.75
C THR A 2 34.05 -5.77 10.16
N ALA A 3 33.76 -4.69 10.87
CA ALA A 3 32.40 -4.43 11.35
C ALA A 3 31.43 -4.27 10.17
N PRO A 4 30.21 -4.83 10.26
CA PRO A 4 29.23 -4.75 9.18
C PRO A 4 28.83 -3.29 8.92
N ARG A 5 28.74 -2.92 7.64
CA ARG A 5 28.56 -1.52 7.22
C ARG A 5 27.11 -1.23 6.85
N PRO A 6 26.55 -0.06 7.21
CA PRO A 6 25.24 0.36 6.72
C PRO A 6 25.21 0.42 5.19
N ARG A 7 24.22 -0.24 4.56
CA ARG A 7 24.09 -0.27 3.09
C ARG A 7 24.06 1.13 2.49
N THR A 8 23.33 2.06 3.12
CA THR A 8 23.25 3.44 2.63
C THR A 8 24.61 4.13 2.64
N ALA A 9 25.48 3.82 3.60
CA ALA A 9 26.83 4.36 3.66
C ALA A 9 27.74 3.77 2.58
N VAL A 10 27.54 2.50 2.22
CA VAL A 10 28.26 1.85 1.10
C VAL A 10 27.83 2.47 -0.24
N ILE A 11 26.53 2.63 -0.47
CA ILE A 11 25.99 3.28 -1.68
C ILE A 11 26.46 4.74 -1.76
N ASP A 12 26.37 5.49 -0.66
CA ASP A 12 26.79 6.89 -0.60
C ASP A 12 28.29 7.04 -0.89
N ALA A 13 29.14 6.21 -0.30
CA ALA A 13 30.58 6.24 -0.55
C ALA A 13 30.93 5.91 -2.03
N ALA A 14 30.33 4.85 -2.58
CA ALA A 14 30.53 4.47 -3.98
C ALA A 14 30.04 5.58 -4.93
N TRP A 15 28.87 6.15 -4.66
CA TRP A 15 28.29 7.25 -5.41
C TRP A 15 29.19 8.50 -5.39
N ARG A 16 29.63 8.94 -4.21
CA ARG A 16 30.50 10.11 -4.07
C ARG A 16 31.83 9.94 -4.78
N SER A 17 32.43 8.76 -4.69
CA SER A 17 33.66 8.44 -5.43
C SER A 17 33.46 8.57 -6.93
N ALA A 18 32.37 8.01 -7.44
CA ALA A 18 32.02 8.07 -8.85
C ALA A 18 31.72 9.49 -9.35
N VAL A 19 30.96 10.27 -8.59
CA VAL A 19 30.65 11.66 -8.94
C VAL A 19 31.90 12.53 -8.93
N ALA A 20 32.78 12.36 -7.94
CA ALA A 20 34.05 13.08 -7.89
C ALA A 20 34.94 12.73 -9.09
N GLU A 21 34.92 11.48 -9.55
CA GLU A 21 35.62 11.05 -10.77
C GLU A 21 35.03 11.67 -12.03
N ALA A 22 33.71 11.59 -12.23
CA ALA A 22 33.04 12.19 -13.38
C ALA A 22 33.31 13.71 -13.46
N ILE A 23 33.26 14.42 -12.34
CA ILE A 23 33.56 15.85 -12.28
C ILE A 23 35.02 16.13 -12.66
N ARG A 24 35.98 15.30 -12.23
CA ARG A 24 37.40 15.43 -12.65
C ARG A 24 37.56 15.25 -14.15
N GLU A 25 36.75 14.41 -14.77
CA GLU A 25 36.74 14.15 -16.21
C GLU A 25 35.94 15.21 -17.00
N GLY A 26 35.38 16.21 -16.32
CA GLY A 26 34.60 17.30 -16.92
C GLY A 26 33.14 16.95 -17.19
N ASP A 27 32.62 15.88 -16.59
CA ASP A 27 31.23 15.46 -16.68
C ASP A 27 30.47 15.78 -15.39
N ASP A 28 29.62 16.81 -15.45
CA ASP A 28 28.79 17.25 -14.32
C ASP A 28 27.34 16.74 -14.39
N ALA A 29 27.00 15.90 -15.38
CA ALA A 29 25.62 15.45 -15.60
C ALA A 29 25.01 14.79 -14.36
N LEU A 30 25.82 14.03 -13.61
CA LEU A 30 25.37 13.32 -12.40
C LEU A 30 24.89 14.25 -11.28
N THR A 31 25.27 15.53 -11.29
CA THR A 31 24.88 16.49 -10.24
C THR A 31 23.36 16.64 -10.10
N VAL A 32 22.58 16.42 -11.17
CA VAL A 32 21.10 16.48 -11.13
C VAL A 32 20.47 15.34 -10.34
N MET A 33 21.26 14.28 -10.07
CA MET A 33 20.90 13.12 -9.27
C MET A 33 21.52 13.14 -7.87
N CYS A 34 22.22 14.22 -7.51
CA CYS A 34 22.84 14.45 -6.21
C CYS A 34 22.00 15.36 -5.30
N GLY A 35 22.07 15.11 -3.99
CA GLY A 35 21.61 16.03 -2.96
C GLY A 35 22.55 17.22 -2.77
N ARG A 36 22.15 18.19 -1.93
CA ARG A 36 22.98 19.38 -1.62
C ARG A 36 24.31 19.03 -0.98
N ASP A 37 24.38 17.88 -0.32
CA ASP A 37 25.56 17.35 0.35
C ASP A 37 26.45 16.52 -0.59
N GLY A 38 26.09 16.38 -1.87
CA GLY A 38 26.83 15.59 -2.88
C GLY A 38 26.57 14.08 -2.84
N GLY A 39 25.75 13.60 -1.91
CA GLY A 39 25.29 12.20 -1.90
C GLY A 39 24.20 11.95 -2.94
N PRO A 40 23.80 10.69 -3.21
CA PRO A 40 22.69 10.41 -4.12
C PRO A 40 21.37 10.90 -3.53
N LEU A 41 20.47 11.42 -4.36
CA LEU A 41 19.10 11.69 -3.92
C LEU A 41 18.42 10.40 -3.47
N ALA A 42 17.51 10.50 -2.50
CA ALA A 42 16.70 9.35 -2.08
C ALA A 42 15.95 8.69 -3.26
N ARG A 43 15.53 9.48 -4.26
CA ARG A 43 14.90 8.98 -5.48
C ARG A 43 15.90 8.36 -6.47
N THR A 44 17.15 8.81 -6.52
CA THR A 44 18.22 8.13 -7.26
C THR A 44 18.38 6.71 -6.73
N VAL A 45 18.40 6.54 -5.40
CA VAL A 45 18.48 5.20 -4.80
C VAL A 45 17.22 4.38 -5.10
N LYS A 46 16.04 4.93 -4.80
CA LYS A 46 14.75 4.22 -4.88
C LYS A 46 14.32 3.88 -6.31
N CYS A 47 14.60 4.75 -7.28
CA CYS A 47 14.09 4.63 -8.65
C CYS A 47 15.14 4.05 -9.63
N LEU A 48 16.43 4.16 -9.32
CA LEU A 48 17.52 3.67 -10.19
C LEU A 48 18.34 2.57 -9.52
N ILE A 49 19.02 2.90 -8.42
CA ILE A 49 20.05 2.01 -7.86
C ILE A 49 19.41 0.69 -7.38
N ASP A 50 18.38 0.75 -6.55
CA ASP A 50 17.74 -0.45 -6.00
C ASP A 50 17.07 -1.33 -7.08
N PRO A 51 16.20 -0.80 -7.95
CA PRO A 51 15.48 -1.63 -8.92
C PRO A 51 16.31 -2.00 -10.16
N LEU A 52 17.16 -1.11 -10.67
CA LEU A 52 17.79 -1.27 -11.99
C LEU A 52 19.27 -1.67 -11.91
N VAL A 53 20.01 -1.16 -10.92
CA VAL A 53 21.44 -1.48 -10.75
C VAL A 53 21.63 -2.72 -9.88
N LEU A 54 21.16 -2.68 -8.63
CA LEU A 54 21.28 -3.78 -7.67
C LEU A 54 20.26 -4.89 -7.93
N ARG A 55 19.14 -4.56 -8.58
CA ARG A 55 18.06 -5.48 -8.94
C ARG A 55 17.63 -6.33 -7.74
N LEU A 56 17.26 -5.68 -6.63
CA LEU A 56 17.03 -6.33 -5.33
C LEU A 56 16.00 -7.47 -5.33
N ARG A 57 15.11 -7.54 -6.34
CA ARG A 57 14.21 -8.70 -6.51
C ARG A 57 14.96 -9.98 -6.88
N ALA A 58 16.00 -9.86 -7.69
CA ALA A 58 16.85 -10.98 -8.09
C ALA A 58 18.00 -11.21 -7.10
N ASN A 59 18.46 -10.15 -6.43
CA ASN A 59 19.59 -10.19 -5.48
C ASN A 59 19.16 -9.66 -4.08
N PRO A 60 18.32 -10.40 -3.34
CA PRO A 60 17.77 -9.94 -2.06
C PRO A 60 18.84 -9.73 -0.97
N GLU A 61 19.99 -10.40 -1.07
CA GLU A 61 21.14 -10.26 -0.16
C GLU A 61 21.76 -8.86 -0.20
N LEU A 62 21.79 -8.21 -1.37
CA LEU A 62 22.26 -6.84 -1.53
C LEU A 62 21.33 -5.82 -0.86
N GLY A 63 20.12 -6.27 -0.52
CA GLY A 63 19.10 -5.47 0.14
C GLY A 63 19.22 -5.44 1.65
N GLN A 64 20.19 -6.09 2.31
CA GLN A 64 20.25 -6.09 3.78
C GLN A 64 20.63 -4.72 4.38
N PRO A 65 20.12 -4.33 5.57
CA PRO A 65 20.47 -3.06 6.23
C PRO A 65 21.95 -2.89 6.52
N LEU A 66 22.55 -3.95 7.02
CA LEU A 66 23.95 -4.06 7.36
C LEU A 66 24.55 -5.11 6.44
N LEU A 67 25.63 -4.75 5.76
CA LEU A 67 26.33 -5.60 4.82
C LEU A 67 27.61 -6.10 5.46
N ASP A 68 27.91 -7.37 5.29
CA ASP A 68 29.27 -7.87 5.49
C ASP A 68 30.22 -7.30 4.42
N GLU A 69 31.51 -7.56 4.59
CA GLU A 69 32.55 -6.99 3.74
C GLU A 69 32.42 -7.40 2.27
N GLU A 70 32.12 -8.66 2.00
CA GLU A 70 31.94 -9.20 0.65
C GLU A 70 30.73 -8.56 -0.04
N THR A 71 29.58 -8.53 0.64
CA THR A 71 28.35 -7.96 0.10
C THR A 71 28.49 -6.45 -0.08
N ALA A 72 29.16 -5.76 0.84
CA ALA A 72 29.48 -4.34 0.70
C ALA A 72 30.36 -4.07 -0.53
N GLY A 73 31.38 -4.91 -0.76
CA GLY A 73 32.22 -4.86 -1.95
C GLY A 73 31.41 -5.01 -3.24
N ARG A 74 30.53 -6.03 -3.31
CA ARG A 74 29.63 -6.26 -4.45
C ARG A 74 28.70 -5.06 -4.72
N VAL A 75 28.11 -4.47 -3.69
CA VAL A 75 27.26 -3.28 -3.84
C VAL A 75 28.06 -2.10 -4.40
N ALA A 76 29.24 -1.82 -3.83
CA ALA A 76 30.09 -0.71 -4.30
C ALA A 76 30.50 -0.91 -5.77
N GLU A 77 30.91 -2.12 -6.13
CA GLU A 77 31.31 -2.48 -7.49
C GLU A 77 30.17 -2.32 -8.51
N LEU A 78 28.97 -2.78 -8.17
CA LEU A 78 27.79 -2.65 -9.04
C LEU A 78 27.41 -1.18 -9.25
N VAL A 79 27.44 -0.37 -8.18
CA VAL A 79 27.18 1.07 -8.26
C VAL A 79 28.22 1.73 -9.16
N THR A 80 29.52 1.53 -8.89
CA THR A 80 30.61 2.11 -9.68
C THR A 80 30.54 1.71 -11.16
N ARG A 81 30.26 0.43 -11.45
CA ARG A 81 30.13 -0.04 -12.83
C ARG A 81 28.96 0.60 -13.58
N ALA A 82 27.87 0.91 -12.89
CA ALA A 82 26.68 1.51 -13.50
C ALA A 82 26.82 3.01 -13.78
N VAL A 83 27.87 3.66 -13.26
CA VAL A 83 28.05 5.13 -13.32
C VAL A 83 27.95 5.69 -14.74
N PRO A 84 28.60 5.13 -15.78
CA PRO A 84 28.48 5.67 -17.14
C PRO A 84 27.03 5.67 -17.64
N THR A 85 26.29 4.58 -17.40
CA THR A 85 24.86 4.49 -17.77
C THR A 85 24.01 5.46 -16.96
N ILE A 86 24.30 5.65 -15.67
CA ILE A 86 23.59 6.63 -14.83
C ILE A 86 23.89 8.07 -15.29
N ALA A 87 25.10 8.35 -15.75
CA ALA A 87 25.45 9.66 -16.32
C ALA A 87 24.66 9.93 -17.61
N ASP A 88 24.56 8.94 -18.50
CA ASP A 88 23.70 9.05 -19.69
C ASP A 88 22.21 9.18 -19.33
N ALA A 89 21.75 8.47 -18.29
CA ALA A 89 20.40 8.63 -17.76
C ALA A 89 20.18 10.05 -17.19
N ALA A 90 21.17 10.64 -16.54
CA ALA A 90 21.10 12.01 -16.06
C ALA A 90 20.97 13.02 -17.21
N ARG A 91 21.64 12.79 -18.34
CA ARG A 91 21.49 13.60 -19.56
C ARG A 91 20.11 13.43 -20.18
N TRP A 92 19.61 12.20 -20.32
CA TRP A 92 18.24 11.96 -20.78
C TRP A 92 17.20 12.59 -19.86
N PHE A 93 17.44 12.59 -18.55
CA PHE A 93 16.55 13.26 -17.59
C PHE A 93 16.51 14.78 -17.82
N LEU A 94 17.64 15.41 -18.15
CA LEU A 94 17.68 16.83 -18.53
C LEU A 94 16.89 17.10 -19.82
N GLU A 95 17.00 16.23 -20.82
CA GLU A 95 16.20 16.32 -22.05
C GLU A 95 14.70 16.20 -21.77
N LEU A 96 14.29 15.17 -21.01
CA LEU A 96 12.90 14.99 -20.59
C LEU A 96 12.39 16.20 -19.80
N LYS A 97 13.21 16.78 -18.91
CA LYS A 97 12.86 17.97 -18.14
C LYS A 97 12.70 19.21 -19.02
N ALA A 98 13.57 19.38 -20.02
CA ALA A 98 13.48 20.48 -20.98
C ALA A 98 12.20 20.36 -21.84
N ARG A 99 11.91 19.16 -22.35
CA ARG A 99 10.70 18.88 -23.13
C ARG A 99 9.43 19.02 -22.31
N ARG A 100 9.42 18.56 -21.06
CA ARG A 100 8.32 18.73 -20.11
C ARG A 100 7.98 20.21 -19.94
N ARG A 101 9.01 21.05 -19.76
CA ARG A 101 8.85 22.50 -19.62
C ARG A 101 8.30 23.14 -20.89
N ALA A 102 8.81 22.74 -22.06
CA ALA A 102 8.34 23.24 -23.34
C ALA A 102 6.85 22.86 -23.60
N ALA A 103 6.43 21.68 -23.14
CA ALA A 103 5.06 21.20 -23.24
C ALA A 103 4.12 21.74 -22.14
N GLY A 104 4.61 22.56 -21.20
CA GLY A 104 3.79 23.10 -20.10
C GLY A 104 3.32 22.07 -19.08
N ILE A 105 3.90 20.86 -19.07
CA ILE A 105 3.46 19.77 -18.18
C ILE A 105 3.88 20.08 -16.74
N THR A 106 2.91 20.15 -15.83
CA THR A 106 3.12 20.41 -14.39
C THR A 106 2.85 19.22 -13.48
N ASP A 107 2.14 18.19 -13.94
CA ASP A 107 1.77 17.02 -13.15
C ASP A 107 2.96 16.10 -12.82
N GLY A 108 2.83 15.38 -11.70
CA GLY A 108 3.68 14.27 -11.32
C GLY A 108 4.99 14.63 -10.61
N ASN A 109 5.46 13.71 -9.77
CA ASN A 109 6.83 13.78 -9.26
C ASN A 109 7.80 13.42 -10.40
N ILE A 110 8.47 14.43 -10.94
CA ILE A 110 9.38 14.30 -12.09
C ILE A 110 10.45 13.22 -11.90
N GLN A 111 10.97 13.05 -10.68
CA GLN A 111 12.03 12.07 -10.42
C GLN A 111 11.47 10.65 -10.43
N GLU A 112 10.29 10.43 -9.85
CA GLU A 112 9.65 9.10 -9.84
C GLU A 112 9.26 8.61 -11.22
N GLN A 113 8.73 9.52 -12.04
CA GLN A 113 8.28 9.19 -13.39
C GLN A 113 9.46 9.06 -14.36
N TYR A 114 10.41 9.99 -14.31
CA TYR A 114 11.39 10.12 -15.39
C TYR A 114 12.72 9.46 -15.10
N PHE A 115 13.12 9.22 -13.84
CA PHE A 115 14.38 8.50 -13.60
C PHE A 115 14.38 7.10 -14.23
N PRO A 116 13.36 6.25 -14.02
CA PRO A 116 13.34 4.93 -14.66
C PRO A 116 13.36 5.01 -16.19
N ARG A 117 12.55 5.91 -16.79
CA ARG A 117 12.55 6.08 -18.25
C ARG A 117 13.86 6.62 -18.79
N ALA A 118 14.49 7.57 -18.10
CA ALA A 118 15.78 8.10 -18.52
C ALA A 118 16.87 7.03 -18.49
N TYR A 119 16.82 6.11 -17.53
CA TYR A 119 17.74 4.97 -17.48
C TYR A 119 17.47 3.97 -18.61
N GLU A 120 16.21 3.69 -18.92
CA GLU A 120 15.86 2.83 -20.06
C GLU A 120 16.30 3.45 -21.39
N LEU A 121 16.14 4.77 -21.55
CA LEU A 121 16.67 5.50 -22.71
C LEU A 121 18.19 5.44 -22.78
N ALA A 122 18.89 5.56 -21.64
CA ALA A 122 20.34 5.40 -21.60
C ALA A 122 20.78 3.98 -21.99
N VAL A 123 20.05 2.95 -21.57
CA VAL A 123 20.34 1.56 -21.96
C VAL A 123 20.03 1.32 -23.46
N ALA A 124 18.93 1.88 -23.97
CA ALA A 124 18.49 1.65 -25.35
C ALA A 124 19.25 2.49 -26.38
N HIS A 125 19.58 3.74 -26.05
CA HIS A 125 20.13 4.72 -26.97
C HIS A 125 21.53 5.22 -26.58
N GLY A 126 22.05 4.84 -25.40
CA GLY A 126 23.28 5.41 -24.87
C GLY A 126 23.12 6.89 -24.54
N ARG A 127 24.17 7.68 -24.78
CA ARG A 127 24.16 9.14 -24.60
C ARG A 127 23.16 9.82 -25.54
N PRO A 128 22.42 10.85 -25.09
CA PRO A 128 21.53 11.61 -25.97
C PRO A 128 22.25 12.15 -27.22
N GLY A 129 21.71 11.81 -28.40
CA GLY A 129 22.21 12.23 -29.71
C GLY A 129 21.38 13.35 -30.35
N GLY A 130 21.54 13.56 -31.65
CA GLY A 130 20.84 14.64 -32.39
C GLY A 130 19.31 14.49 -32.44
N ASP A 131 18.80 13.28 -32.23
CA ASP A 131 17.37 12.94 -32.19
C ASP A 131 16.78 12.94 -30.76
N ALA A 132 17.59 13.22 -29.73
CA ALA A 132 17.18 13.15 -28.33
C ALA A 132 15.93 13.99 -28.02
N ALA A 133 15.83 15.14 -28.67
CA ALA A 133 14.68 16.02 -28.66
C ALA A 133 13.35 15.32 -28.98
N ALA A 134 13.34 14.54 -30.06
CA ALA A 134 12.17 13.83 -30.56
C ALA A 134 11.87 12.62 -29.67
N VAL A 135 12.89 11.82 -29.34
CA VAL A 135 12.77 10.65 -28.45
C VAL A 135 12.22 11.05 -27.07
N ALA A 136 12.68 12.17 -26.52
CA ALA A 136 12.18 12.69 -25.25
C ALA A 136 10.73 13.20 -25.36
N ALA A 137 10.35 13.84 -26.48
CA ALA A 137 8.97 14.26 -26.71
C ALA A 137 8.01 13.06 -26.82
N ASP A 138 8.39 12.03 -27.58
CA ASP A 138 7.60 10.80 -27.71
C ASP A 138 7.48 10.06 -26.37
N THR A 139 8.57 10.00 -25.61
CA THR A 139 8.56 9.41 -24.26
C THR A 139 7.61 10.18 -23.33
N LEU A 140 7.60 11.52 -23.39
CA LEU A 140 6.65 12.32 -22.61
C LEU A 140 5.22 12.11 -23.09
N ALA A 141 4.97 11.99 -24.39
CA ALA A 141 3.64 11.67 -24.92
C ALA A 141 3.18 10.28 -24.47
N GLN A 142 4.06 9.31 -24.24
CA GLN A 142 3.67 8.03 -23.65
C GLN A 142 3.35 8.13 -22.15
N ILE A 143 3.96 9.06 -21.43
CA ILE A 143 3.75 9.23 -19.97
C ILE A 143 2.55 10.14 -19.69
N HIS A 144 2.43 11.23 -20.45
CA HIS A 144 1.51 12.37 -20.25
C HIS A 144 0.53 12.55 -21.41
N GLY A 145 0.60 11.70 -22.44
CA GLY A 145 -0.41 11.70 -23.49
C GLY A 145 -1.80 11.59 -22.87
N PRO A 146 -2.82 12.17 -23.52
CA PRO A 146 -4.14 12.29 -22.95
C PRO A 146 -4.59 10.92 -22.44
N SER A 147 -4.61 10.75 -21.11
CA SER A 147 -5.46 9.73 -20.53
C SER A 147 -6.85 10.06 -21.00
N SER A 148 -7.64 9.05 -21.33
CA SER A 148 -8.98 9.14 -21.88
C SER A 148 -10.02 9.82 -20.95
N GLY A 149 -9.72 11.01 -20.41
CA GLY A 149 -10.50 11.74 -19.40
C GLY A 149 -10.45 11.10 -18.00
N ARG A 150 -9.38 10.35 -17.68
CA ARG A 150 -9.30 9.49 -16.48
C ARG A 150 -7.99 9.71 -15.70
N SER A 151 -7.54 10.95 -15.59
CA SER A 151 -6.44 11.36 -14.70
C SER A 151 -6.95 11.92 -13.37
N VAL A 152 -6.01 12.15 -12.44
CA VAL A 152 -6.32 12.85 -11.19
C VAL A 152 -6.63 14.32 -11.45
N ASP A 153 -5.97 14.94 -12.43
CA ASP A 153 -6.25 16.33 -12.82
C ASP A 153 -7.65 16.46 -13.45
N ASP A 154 -8.07 15.48 -14.25
CA ASP A 154 -9.43 15.41 -14.79
C ASP A 154 -10.47 15.27 -13.65
N LEU A 155 -10.17 14.43 -12.63
CA LEU A 155 -11.00 14.31 -11.43
C LEU A 155 -11.11 15.64 -10.67
N ASP A 156 -10.01 16.36 -10.50
CA ASP A 156 -10.03 17.64 -9.82
C ASP A 156 -10.84 18.68 -10.62
N ALA A 157 -10.69 18.74 -11.94
CA ALA A 157 -11.51 19.63 -12.79
C ALA A 157 -13.01 19.26 -12.76
N PHE A 158 -13.33 17.97 -12.88
CA PHE A 158 -14.72 17.47 -12.81
C PHE A 158 -15.37 17.81 -11.46
N LEU A 159 -14.66 17.58 -10.36
CA LEU A 159 -15.17 17.92 -9.04
C LEU A 159 -15.30 19.43 -8.82
N ASP A 160 -14.46 20.28 -9.44
CA ASP A 160 -14.61 21.74 -9.37
C ASP A 160 -15.92 22.20 -10.03
N GLU A 161 -16.31 21.57 -11.14
CA GLU A 161 -17.52 21.89 -11.88
C GLU A 161 -18.79 21.33 -11.20
N HIS A 162 -18.73 20.11 -10.66
CA HIS A 162 -19.91 19.36 -10.20
C HIS A 162 -20.06 19.25 -8.67
N LEU A 163 -19.24 19.93 -7.87
CA LEU A 163 -19.17 19.70 -6.41
C LEU A 163 -20.53 19.74 -5.69
N ALA A 164 -21.34 20.75 -5.98
CA ALA A 164 -22.62 20.96 -5.29
C ALA A 164 -23.65 19.87 -5.62
N GLU A 165 -23.71 19.47 -6.88
CA GLU A 165 -24.56 18.38 -7.36
C GLU A 165 -24.15 17.04 -6.74
N LEU A 166 -22.84 16.75 -6.73
CA LEU A 166 -22.31 15.51 -6.17
C LEU A 166 -22.45 15.44 -4.64
N ASP A 167 -22.29 16.55 -3.90
CA ASP A 167 -22.53 16.54 -2.45
C ASP A 167 -24.02 16.34 -2.12
N ALA A 168 -24.93 16.87 -2.95
CA ALA A 168 -26.36 16.61 -2.84
C ALA A 168 -26.68 15.13 -3.12
N ALA A 169 -26.15 14.56 -4.20
CA ALA A 169 -26.29 13.13 -4.50
C ALA A 169 -25.75 12.25 -3.36
N LEU A 170 -24.59 12.61 -2.80
CA LEU A 170 -24.02 11.94 -1.64
C LEU A 170 -24.91 12.08 -0.39
N HIS A 171 -25.56 13.23 -0.20
CA HIS A 171 -26.53 13.41 0.87
C HIS A 171 -27.73 12.47 0.71
N GLU A 172 -28.32 12.42 -0.48
CA GLU A 172 -29.48 11.58 -0.80
C GLU A 172 -29.17 10.09 -0.59
N VAL A 173 -28.05 9.60 -1.12
CA VAL A 173 -27.61 8.21 -0.92
C VAL A 173 -27.48 7.84 0.55
N TRP A 174 -26.99 8.77 1.38
CA TRP A 174 -26.85 8.52 2.82
C TRP A 174 -28.16 8.65 3.60
N ALA A 175 -29.08 9.50 3.15
CA ALA A 175 -30.39 9.69 3.75
C ALA A 175 -31.33 8.50 3.48
N ASP A 176 -31.31 7.96 2.25
CA ASP A 176 -32.21 6.89 1.81
C ASP A 176 -31.64 5.48 2.01
N ALA A 177 -30.51 5.38 2.71
CA ALA A 177 -29.78 4.14 2.86
C ALA A 177 -30.60 3.06 3.61
N PRO A 178 -30.53 1.80 3.15
CA PRO A 178 -31.19 0.70 3.84
C PRO A 178 -30.58 0.49 5.23
N ARG A 179 -31.45 0.06 6.16
CA ARG A 179 -31.02 -0.35 7.49
C ARG A 179 -30.49 -1.77 7.50
N ALA A 180 -29.60 -2.07 8.45
CA ALA A 180 -29.17 -3.42 8.74
C ALA A 180 -30.37 -4.27 9.19
N GLY A 181 -30.47 -5.48 8.65
CA GLY A 181 -31.38 -6.49 9.16
C GLY A 181 -30.89 -7.12 10.46
N GLU A 182 -31.61 -8.12 10.94
CA GLU A 182 -31.19 -8.90 12.12
C GLU A 182 -29.91 -9.70 11.82
N ILE A 183 -28.98 -9.69 12.77
CA ILE A 183 -27.70 -10.40 12.68
C ILE A 183 -27.79 -11.70 13.48
N ASP A 184 -27.71 -12.84 12.80
CA ASP A 184 -27.46 -14.13 13.45
C ASP A 184 -25.94 -14.30 13.70
N ALA A 185 -25.44 -13.65 14.75
CA ALA A 185 -24.03 -13.69 15.09
C ALA A 185 -23.53 -15.12 15.38
N GLY A 186 -24.41 -16.00 15.89
CA GLY A 186 -24.08 -17.39 16.21
C GLY A 186 -23.80 -18.22 14.97
N ALA A 187 -24.70 -18.20 13.98
CA ALA A 187 -24.49 -18.92 12.72
C ALA A 187 -23.27 -18.41 11.95
N ILE A 188 -23.04 -17.09 11.97
CA ILE A 188 -21.86 -16.48 11.33
C ILE A 188 -20.57 -16.91 12.06
N ALA A 189 -20.57 -16.88 13.40
CA ALA A 189 -19.43 -17.33 14.20
C ALA A 189 -19.11 -18.81 13.97
N GLU A 190 -20.11 -19.69 13.88
CA GLU A 190 -19.90 -21.10 13.57
C GLU A 190 -19.27 -21.27 12.17
N ALA A 191 -19.77 -20.53 11.17
CA ALA A 191 -19.21 -20.57 9.82
C ALA A 191 -17.75 -20.11 9.80
N LEU A 192 -17.42 -19.02 10.50
CA LEU A 192 -16.06 -18.50 10.65
C LEU A 192 -15.14 -19.49 11.35
N ALA A 193 -15.61 -20.16 12.41
CA ALA A 193 -14.85 -21.18 13.13
C ALA A 193 -14.47 -22.34 12.21
N GLY A 194 -15.41 -22.79 11.36
CA GLY A 194 -15.14 -23.82 10.35
C GLY A 194 -14.17 -23.37 9.26
N LEU A 195 -14.34 -22.14 8.74
CA LEU A 195 -13.48 -21.58 7.68
C LEU A 195 -12.03 -21.36 8.15
N LEU A 196 -11.85 -20.86 9.38
CA LEU A 196 -10.55 -20.49 9.94
C LEU A 196 -9.92 -21.58 10.83
N GLY A 197 -10.52 -22.77 10.84
CA GLY A 197 -10.08 -23.93 11.60
C GLY A 197 -8.88 -24.66 10.98
N ASN A 198 -8.49 -25.78 11.59
CA ASN A 198 -7.37 -26.62 11.10
C ASN A 198 -7.76 -27.54 9.93
N THR A 199 -9.04 -27.75 9.71
CA THR A 199 -9.55 -28.62 8.64
C THR A 199 -9.98 -27.77 7.46
N THR A 200 -9.54 -28.15 6.27
CA THR A 200 -10.01 -27.56 5.02
C THR A 200 -11.25 -28.27 4.48
N ALA A 201 -11.66 -29.39 5.10
CA ALA A 201 -12.91 -30.05 4.76
C ALA A 201 -14.07 -29.08 5.02
N ASP A 202 -14.90 -28.86 3.99
CA ASP A 202 -16.00 -27.90 3.96
C ASP A 202 -15.63 -26.40 3.99
N ALA A 203 -14.35 -26.02 3.88
CA ALA A 203 -13.94 -24.60 3.88
C ALA A 203 -14.68 -23.78 2.81
N ASP A 204 -14.81 -24.30 1.59
CA ASP A 204 -15.54 -23.62 0.51
C ASP A 204 -17.05 -23.53 0.77
N ARG A 205 -17.64 -24.51 1.45
CA ARG A 205 -19.05 -24.45 1.86
C ARG A 205 -19.26 -23.35 2.90
N ARG A 206 -18.38 -23.27 3.91
CA ARG A 206 -18.43 -22.21 4.93
C ARG A 206 -18.18 -20.85 4.30
N TRP A 207 -17.23 -20.76 3.37
CA TRP A 207 -16.97 -19.54 2.61
C TRP A 207 -18.18 -19.10 1.79
N ALA A 208 -18.81 -20.01 1.05
CA ALA A 208 -20.02 -19.71 0.28
C ALA A 208 -21.19 -19.24 1.15
N PHE A 209 -21.32 -19.77 2.37
CA PHE A 209 -22.31 -19.28 3.35
C PHE A 209 -22.01 -17.84 3.77
N ILE A 210 -20.76 -17.52 4.13
CA ILE A 210 -20.36 -16.18 4.58
C ILE A 210 -20.48 -15.15 3.43
N ALA A 211 -20.10 -15.55 2.21
CA ALA A 211 -20.24 -14.77 0.98
C ALA A 211 -21.68 -14.72 0.44
N GLY A 212 -22.62 -15.38 1.11
CA GLY A 212 -24.04 -15.30 0.83
C GLY A 212 -24.64 -13.91 1.10
N PRO A 213 -25.91 -13.72 0.74
CA PRO A 213 -26.54 -12.39 0.70
C PRO A 213 -26.86 -11.80 2.09
N SER A 214 -26.75 -12.58 3.17
CA SER A 214 -27.24 -12.15 4.49
C SER A 214 -26.13 -11.89 5.51
N ALA A 215 -25.05 -12.67 5.52
CA ALA A 215 -24.06 -12.59 6.60
C ALA A 215 -23.21 -11.32 6.53
N ALA A 216 -22.32 -11.23 5.54
CA ALA A 216 -21.41 -10.11 5.40
C ALA A 216 -22.10 -8.76 5.07
N PRO A 217 -23.16 -8.72 4.23
CA PRO A 217 -23.87 -7.48 3.95
C PRO A 217 -24.52 -6.86 5.19
N THR A 218 -25.16 -7.67 6.04
CA THR A 218 -25.87 -7.15 7.23
C THR A 218 -24.91 -6.54 8.25
N ILE A 219 -23.81 -7.23 8.56
CA ILE A 219 -22.78 -6.69 9.48
C ILE A 219 -22.13 -5.43 8.89
N GLY A 220 -21.90 -5.41 7.58
CA GLY A 220 -21.31 -4.27 6.90
C GLY A 220 -22.20 -3.03 6.90
N LEU A 221 -23.53 -3.20 6.84
CA LEU A 221 -24.48 -2.09 6.98
C LEU A 221 -24.55 -1.57 8.42
N ALA A 222 -24.45 -2.47 9.40
CA ALA A 222 -24.52 -2.12 10.81
C ALA A 222 -23.36 -1.19 11.27
N LEU A 223 -22.29 -1.04 10.47
CA LEU A 223 -21.23 -0.05 10.70
C LEU A 223 -21.73 1.41 10.65
N PHE A 224 -22.82 1.65 9.93
CA PHE A 224 -23.41 2.97 9.73
C PHE A 224 -24.57 3.23 10.71
N GLU A 225 -24.77 2.34 11.68
CA GLU A 225 -25.86 2.41 12.66
C GLU A 225 -25.32 2.46 14.09
N PRO A 226 -26.07 3.03 15.05
CA PRO A 226 -25.68 2.99 16.45
C PRO A 226 -25.61 1.53 16.96
N GLY A 227 -24.50 1.17 17.61
CA GLY A 227 -24.30 -0.15 18.21
C GLY A 227 -22.88 -0.67 18.04
N THR A 228 -22.64 -1.89 18.52
CA THR A 228 -21.32 -2.56 18.48
C THR A 228 -21.37 -3.93 17.79
N PRO A 229 -21.92 -4.04 16.56
CA PRO A 229 -22.14 -5.32 15.88
C PRO A 229 -20.86 -6.13 15.67
N ILE A 230 -19.73 -5.45 15.44
CA ILE A 230 -18.41 -6.12 15.36
C ILE A 230 -18.03 -6.72 16.71
N ALA A 231 -18.21 -6.00 17.82
CA ALA A 231 -17.82 -6.51 19.14
C ALA A 231 -18.66 -7.73 19.53
N ASP A 232 -19.97 -7.70 19.26
CA ASP A 232 -20.87 -8.81 19.54
C ASP A 232 -20.53 -10.05 18.70
N LEU A 233 -20.23 -9.86 17.41
CA LEU A 233 -19.75 -10.94 16.56
C LEU A 233 -18.40 -11.49 17.06
N LEU A 234 -17.46 -10.64 17.43
CA LEU A 234 -16.15 -11.06 17.95
C LEU A 234 -16.35 -11.89 19.22
N ALA A 235 -17.23 -11.47 20.12
CA ALA A 235 -17.60 -12.24 21.31
C ALA A 235 -18.22 -13.60 20.95
N ALA A 236 -19.15 -13.66 19.98
CA ALA A 236 -19.73 -14.90 19.49
C ALA A 236 -18.67 -15.83 18.85
N CYS A 237 -17.63 -15.26 18.25
CA CYS A 237 -16.46 -15.97 17.73
C CYS A 237 -15.47 -16.41 18.82
N GLY A 238 -15.76 -16.14 20.10
CA GLY A 238 -14.88 -16.41 21.23
C GLY A 238 -13.64 -15.51 21.30
N VAL A 239 -13.61 -14.42 20.53
CA VAL A 239 -12.50 -13.46 20.51
C VAL A 239 -12.66 -12.51 21.70
N ILE A 240 -11.71 -12.58 22.62
CA ILE A 240 -11.66 -11.73 23.81
C ILE A 240 -10.68 -10.60 23.54
N LEU A 241 -11.16 -9.36 23.64
CA LEU A 241 -10.36 -8.14 23.59
C LEU A 241 -10.03 -7.72 25.03
N ASP A 242 -8.81 -7.24 25.26
CA ASP A 242 -8.43 -6.68 26.56
C ASP A 242 -9.05 -5.29 26.76
N ASP A 243 -9.14 -4.81 28.00
CA ASP A 243 -9.74 -3.50 28.34
C ASP A 243 -9.06 -2.31 27.63
N ASP A 244 -7.79 -2.44 27.24
CA ASP A 244 -7.02 -1.43 26.52
C ASP A 244 -7.08 -1.59 24.98
N GLN A 245 -7.79 -2.60 24.47
CA GLN A 245 -7.90 -2.90 23.05
C GLN A 245 -9.25 -2.48 22.50
N SER A 246 -9.21 -1.73 21.40
CA SER A 246 -10.41 -1.48 20.60
C SER A 246 -10.61 -2.60 19.57
N PRO A 247 -11.88 -2.99 19.28
CA PRO A 247 -12.16 -3.86 18.15
C PRO A 247 -11.68 -3.20 16.85
N PRO A 248 -11.34 -3.97 15.80
CA PRO A 248 -10.95 -3.37 14.55
C PRO A 248 -12.07 -2.49 13.97
N THR A 249 -11.76 -1.23 13.70
CA THR A 249 -12.70 -0.26 13.12
C THR A 249 -12.27 0.18 11.73
N LEU A 250 -13.24 0.66 10.96
CA LEU A 250 -13.02 1.20 9.61
C LEU A 250 -13.24 2.71 9.50
N SER A 251 -13.74 3.30 10.58
CA SER A 251 -13.92 4.73 10.78
C SER A 251 -13.43 5.08 12.19
N ALA A 252 -13.01 6.33 12.38
CA ALA A 252 -12.79 6.93 13.69
C ALA A 252 -14.10 7.19 14.45
N SER A 253 -15.24 7.13 13.77
CA SER A 253 -16.58 7.33 14.32
C SER A 253 -17.38 6.02 14.34
N ALA A 254 -18.23 5.87 15.37
CA ALA A 254 -19.22 4.80 15.48
C ALA A 254 -20.57 5.43 15.85
N PRO A 255 -21.56 5.45 14.94
CA PRO A 255 -21.53 4.92 13.57
C PRO A 255 -20.54 5.66 12.66
N ALA A 256 -20.12 5.00 11.56
CA ALA A 256 -19.29 5.63 10.54
C ALA A 256 -20.03 6.81 9.89
N ALA A 257 -19.38 7.98 9.85
CA ALA A 257 -19.95 9.21 9.31
C ALA A 257 -19.90 9.25 7.77
N ARG A 258 -20.78 10.08 7.19
CA ARG A 258 -20.76 10.41 5.76
C ARG A 258 -19.38 10.99 5.40
N PRO A 259 -18.65 10.43 4.42
CA PRO A 259 -17.40 11.02 3.98
C PRO A 259 -17.69 12.37 3.31
N ALA A 260 -16.69 13.25 3.25
CA ALA A 260 -16.80 14.45 2.42
C ALA A 260 -16.56 14.10 0.94
N MET A 261 -17.07 14.92 0.02
CA MET A 261 -16.66 14.83 -1.39
C MET A 261 -15.16 15.09 -1.57
N ARG A 262 -14.61 16.04 -0.81
CA ARG A 262 -13.19 16.44 -0.82
C ARG A 262 -12.66 16.71 0.59
N GLY A 263 -11.34 16.57 0.75
CA GLY A 263 -10.67 16.88 2.01
C GLY A 263 -9.33 16.19 2.13
N ARG A 264 -8.73 16.27 3.33
CA ARG A 264 -7.59 15.41 3.65
C ARG A 264 -8.09 14.00 3.89
N ASP A 265 -7.31 13.01 3.45
CA ASP A 265 -7.56 11.62 3.79
C ASP A 265 -7.55 11.44 5.30
N GLY A 266 -8.63 10.85 5.83
CA GLY A 266 -8.64 10.33 7.19
C GLY A 266 -7.74 9.09 7.32
N ASP A 267 -7.33 8.80 8.56
CA ASP A 267 -6.48 7.65 8.86
C ASP A 267 -7.19 6.31 8.61
N ALA A 268 -8.50 6.26 8.87
CA ALA A 268 -9.32 5.08 8.64
C ALA A 268 -9.90 5.05 7.22
N PRO A 269 -10.11 3.86 6.62
CA PRO A 269 -10.54 3.76 5.22
C PRO A 269 -11.85 4.47 4.89
N LEU A 270 -12.85 4.38 5.77
CA LEU A 270 -14.17 4.99 5.53
C LEU A 270 -14.19 6.49 5.75
N ASP A 271 -13.19 7.04 6.44
CA ASP A 271 -13.08 8.49 6.68
C ASP A 271 -12.43 9.22 5.50
N ARG A 272 -11.96 8.48 4.48
CA ARG A 272 -11.40 9.08 3.28
C ARG A 272 -12.50 9.72 2.44
N PRO A 273 -12.26 10.94 1.91
CA PRO A 273 -13.21 11.60 1.02
C PRO A 273 -13.40 10.80 -0.28
N ILE A 274 -14.54 11.01 -0.95
CA ILE A 274 -14.86 10.37 -2.23
C ILE A 274 -13.73 10.59 -3.24
N SER A 275 -13.23 11.83 -3.36
CA SER A 275 -12.11 12.17 -4.24
C SER A 275 -10.83 11.36 -3.96
N GLY A 276 -10.51 11.13 -2.68
CA GLY A 276 -9.35 10.35 -2.26
C GLY A 276 -9.46 8.87 -2.64
N ARG A 277 -10.68 8.32 -2.56
CA ARG A 277 -10.96 6.94 -2.94
C ARG A 277 -10.91 6.74 -4.46
N VAL A 278 -11.52 7.64 -5.24
CA VAL A 278 -11.45 7.62 -6.71
C VAL A 278 -10.01 7.83 -7.20
N THR A 279 -9.28 8.79 -6.61
CA THR A 279 -7.84 9.00 -6.88
C THR A 279 -7.03 7.73 -6.66
N ALA A 280 -7.32 6.99 -5.58
CA ALA A 280 -6.63 5.75 -5.30
C ALA A 280 -6.90 4.66 -6.35
N THR A 281 -8.12 4.61 -6.91
CA THR A 281 -8.47 3.75 -8.06
C THR A 281 -7.69 4.14 -9.30
N LEU A 282 -7.75 5.42 -9.71
CA LEU A 282 -7.08 5.95 -10.91
C LEU A 282 -5.55 5.74 -10.89
N ARG A 283 -4.94 5.77 -9.69
CA ARG A 283 -3.50 5.54 -9.50
C ARG A 283 -3.10 4.07 -9.55
N ARG A 284 -3.97 3.14 -9.19
CA ARG A 284 -3.64 1.71 -9.07
C ARG A 284 -3.89 0.93 -10.35
N THR A 285 -4.89 1.33 -11.12
CA THR A 285 -5.22 0.65 -12.36
C THR A 285 -4.20 1.02 -13.43
N ARG A 286 -3.40 0.02 -13.86
CA ARG A 286 -2.37 0.21 -14.89
C ARG A 286 -2.97 0.35 -16.29
N ASP A 287 -4.13 -0.24 -16.50
CA ASP A 287 -4.95 -0.12 -17.71
C ASP A 287 -6.12 0.83 -17.45
N ARG A 288 -5.86 2.14 -17.60
CA ARG A 288 -6.87 3.17 -17.35
C ARG A 288 -7.96 3.20 -18.42
N GLU A 289 -7.72 2.60 -19.59
CA GLU A 289 -8.71 2.53 -20.67
C GLU A 289 -9.82 1.54 -20.34
N GLY A 290 -9.54 0.53 -19.51
CA GLY A 290 -10.54 -0.41 -19.01
C GLY A 290 -11.41 0.12 -17.86
N LEU A 291 -11.22 1.36 -17.40
CA LEU A 291 -12.06 1.95 -16.35
C LEU A 291 -13.33 2.60 -16.92
N PRO A 292 -14.44 2.64 -16.16
CA PRO A 292 -15.58 3.50 -16.46
C PRO A 292 -15.17 4.96 -16.64
N ASP A 293 -16.04 5.78 -17.23
CA ASP A 293 -15.74 7.21 -17.32
C ASP A 293 -15.65 7.85 -15.91
N LEU A 294 -15.18 9.08 -15.86
CA LEU A 294 -14.93 9.75 -14.60
C LEU A 294 -16.23 10.05 -13.82
N ALA A 295 -17.32 10.37 -14.51
CA ALA A 295 -18.61 10.64 -13.88
C ALA A 295 -19.16 9.35 -13.25
N ASP A 296 -19.18 8.26 -14.02
CA ASP A 296 -19.56 6.93 -13.57
C ASP A 296 -18.73 6.48 -12.36
N LEU A 297 -17.41 6.71 -12.38
CA LEU A 297 -16.52 6.36 -11.27
C LEU A 297 -16.86 7.13 -9.98
N VAL A 298 -17.24 8.40 -10.08
CA VAL A 298 -17.59 9.23 -8.94
C VAL A 298 -18.96 8.85 -8.41
N ASP A 299 -19.95 8.69 -9.29
CA ASP A 299 -21.31 8.28 -8.93
C ASP A 299 -21.33 6.89 -8.28
N ASP A 300 -20.60 5.94 -8.86
CA ASP A 300 -20.43 4.61 -8.28
C ASP A 300 -19.76 4.66 -6.91
N GLU A 301 -18.77 5.55 -6.70
CA GLU A 301 -18.13 5.69 -5.40
C GLU A 301 -19.05 6.38 -4.37
N ILE A 302 -19.88 7.32 -4.79
CA ILE A 302 -20.93 7.93 -3.96
C ILE A 302 -21.89 6.84 -3.47
N VAL A 303 -22.45 6.03 -4.38
CA VAL A 303 -23.34 4.91 -4.04
C VAL A 303 -22.62 3.90 -3.14
N ARG A 304 -21.39 3.51 -3.54
CA ARG A 304 -20.58 2.54 -2.79
C ARG A 304 -20.24 3.00 -1.39
N SER A 305 -20.10 4.31 -1.16
CA SER A 305 -19.73 4.87 0.15
C SER A 305 -20.67 4.45 1.28
N ARG A 306 -21.91 4.08 0.95
CA ARG A 306 -22.95 3.65 1.89
C ARG A 306 -23.36 2.18 1.78
N LEU A 307 -22.80 1.44 0.82
CA LEU A 307 -22.94 -0.03 0.72
C LEU A 307 -22.27 -0.73 1.92
N PRO A 308 -22.62 -1.99 2.21
CA PRO A 308 -21.94 -2.76 3.27
C PRO A 308 -20.43 -2.69 3.13
N TRP A 309 -19.73 -2.33 4.22
CA TRP A 309 -18.26 -2.16 4.24
C TRP A 309 -17.70 -1.09 3.27
N ALA A 310 -18.56 -0.27 2.66
CA ALA A 310 -18.28 0.53 1.48
C ALA A 310 -17.63 -0.27 0.33
N LEU A 311 -18.15 -1.49 0.10
CA LEU A 311 -17.70 -2.39 -0.95
C LEU A 311 -18.91 -2.88 -1.75
N HIS A 312 -18.74 -3.03 -3.07
CA HIS A 312 -19.72 -3.70 -3.91
C HIS A 312 -19.41 -5.20 -3.96
N GLY A 313 -20.44 -6.05 -4.07
CA GLY A 313 -20.30 -7.50 -4.19
C GLY A 313 -20.15 -8.23 -2.85
N SER A 314 -20.96 -9.27 -2.64
CA SER A 314 -21.01 -10.02 -1.38
C SER A 314 -19.70 -10.76 -1.08
N VAL A 315 -18.96 -11.19 -2.11
CA VAL A 315 -17.64 -11.82 -1.98
C VAL A 315 -16.62 -10.88 -1.33
N TRP A 316 -16.58 -9.62 -1.74
CA TRP A 316 -15.64 -8.65 -1.18
C TRP A 316 -16.05 -8.19 0.22
N GLN A 317 -17.35 -8.05 0.47
CA GLN A 317 -17.89 -7.79 1.79
C GLN A 317 -17.57 -8.94 2.76
N ALA A 318 -17.70 -10.19 2.32
CA ALA A 318 -17.35 -11.37 3.11
C ALA A 318 -15.85 -11.48 3.38
N ALA A 319 -15.02 -11.19 2.38
CA ALA A 319 -13.57 -11.15 2.58
C ALA A 319 -13.19 -10.08 3.62
N MET A 320 -13.90 -8.95 3.62
CA MET A 320 -13.71 -7.88 4.61
C MET A 320 -14.10 -8.33 6.02
N LEU A 321 -15.28 -8.96 6.15
CA LEU A 321 -15.75 -9.53 7.41
C LEU A 321 -14.75 -10.53 8.00
N VAL A 322 -14.33 -11.52 7.21
CA VAL A 322 -13.36 -12.53 7.65
C VAL A 322 -12.03 -11.87 8.04
N GLY A 323 -11.58 -10.88 7.28
CA GLY A 323 -10.36 -10.15 7.57
C GLY A 323 -10.41 -9.34 8.86
N VAL A 324 -11.56 -8.74 9.21
CA VAL A 324 -11.76 -8.06 10.50
C VAL A 324 -11.66 -9.04 11.66
N VAL A 325 -12.31 -10.21 11.55
CA VAL A 325 -12.25 -11.26 12.58
C VAL A 325 -10.83 -11.79 12.75
N VAL A 326 -10.10 -12.00 11.66
CA VAL A 326 -8.68 -12.38 11.70
C VAL A 326 -7.84 -11.27 12.35
N ALA A 327 -8.03 -10.01 11.96
CA ALA A 327 -7.26 -8.87 12.45
C ALA A 327 -7.38 -8.68 13.97
N ALA A 328 -8.57 -8.90 14.54
CA ALA A 328 -8.83 -8.85 15.98
C ALA A 328 -8.03 -9.90 16.78
N GLN A 329 -7.42 -10.88 16.12
CA GLN A 329 -6.66 -11.96 16.74
C GLN A 329 -5.15 -11.89 16.45
N LEU A 330 -4.68 -10.81 15.80
CA LEU A 330 -3.27 -10.63 15.47
C LEU A 330 -2.54 -9.90 16.59
N TYR A 331 -1.79 -10.68 17.38
CA TYR A 331 -1.03 -10.22 18.53
C TYR A 331 0.48 -10.44 18.36
N PRO A 332 1.12 -9.80 17.36
CA PRO A 332 2.54 -10.03 17.08
C PRO A 332 3.45 -9.67 18.25
N LEU A 333 3.08 -8.64 19.04
CA LEU A 333 3.86 -8.17 20.18
C LEU A 333 3.66 -9.02 21.44
N ALA A 334 2.46 -9.55 21.66
CA ALA A 334 2.10 -10.36 22.81
C ALA A 334 1.32 -11.62 22.34
N PRO A 335 2.00 -12.59 21.70
CA PRO A 335 1.39 -13.81 21.22
C PRO A 335 0.72 -14.53 22.37
N ARG A 336 -0.52 -14.92 22.11
CA ARG A 336 -1.39 -15.62 23.03
C ARG A 336 -2.21 -16.66 22.26
N PRO A 337 -2.82 -17.63 22.94
CA PRO A 337 -3.84 -18.49 22.36
C PRO A 337 -4.98 -17.65 21.81
N VAL A 338 -5.43 -17.94 20.59
CA VAL A 338 -6.61 -17.33 19.97
C VAL A 338 -7.54 -18.43 19.42
N PRO A 339 -8.87 -18.18 19.32
CA PRO A 339 -9.83 -19.22 18.96
C PRO A 339 -9.61 -19.87 17.59
N HIS A 340 -9.16 -19.09 16.60
CA HIS A 340 -9.06 -19.55 15.21
C HIS A 340 -7.65 -19.97 14.85
N ALA A 341 -7.49 -21.21 14.39
CA ALA A 341 -6.18 -21.78 14.06
C ALA A 341 -5.43 -21.02 12.97
N PHE A 342 -6.13 -20.53 11.94
CA PHE A 342 -5.54 -19.69 10.91
C PHE A 342 -4.94 -18.40 11.48
N ALA A 343 -5.70 -17.71 12.35
CA ALA A 343 -5.25 -16.48 13.00
C ALA A 343 -4.08 -16.76 13.96
N GLN A 344 -4.12 -17.87 14.71
CA GLN A 344 -3.02 -18.33 15.57
C GLN A 344 -1.73 -18.52 14.77
N ALA A 345 -1.81 -19.21 13.63
CA ALA A 345 -0.66 -19.46 12.77
C ALA A 345 -0.12 -18.18 12.11
N LEU A 346 -1.01 -17.28 11.67
CA LEU A 346 -0.60 -16.00 11.10
C LEU A 346 0.06 -15.09 12.14
N SER A 347 -0.56 -14.94 13.32
CA SER A 347 -0.04 -14.17 14.45
C SER A 347 1.32 -14.71 14.91
N GLY A 348 1.47 -16.04 15.03
CA GLY A 348 2.73 -16.69 15.37
C GLY A 348 3.84 -16.42 14.35
N ARG A 349 3.54 -16.49 13.05
CA ARG A 349 4.50 -16.14 11.98
C ARG A 349 4.94 -14.67 12.04
N LEU A 350 4.01 -13.75 12.32
CA LEU A 350 4.34 -12.34 12.50
C LEU A 350 5.22 -12.14 13.73
N ALA A 351 4.86 -12.75 14.87
CA ALA A 351 5.62 -12.68 16.11
C ALA A 351 7.05 -13.24 16.02
N ALA A 352 7.26 -14.24 15.16
CA ALA A 352 8.57 -14.85 14.91
C ALA A 352 9.52 -13.95 14.09
N GLN A 353 9.05 -12.82 13.58
CA GLN A 353 9.92 -11.94 12.79
C GLN A 353 10.93 -11.22 13.67
N ALA A 354 12.18 -11.22 13.23
CA ALA A 354 13.33 -10.73 14.01
C ALA A 354 13.15 -9.30 14.55
N HIS A 355 12.52 -8.40 13.79
CA HIS A 355 12.30 -7.02 14.24
C HIS A 355 11.26 -6.93 15.36
N ILE A 356 10.22 -7.77 15.34
CA ILE A 356 9.23 -7.85 16.43
C ILE A 356 9.89 -8.47 17.66
N LEU A 357 10.69 -9.52 17.51
CA LEU A 357 11.47 -10.11 18.60
C LEU A 357 12.42 -9.08 19.25
N TYR A 358 13.08 -8.24 18.44
CA TYR A 358 13.90 -7.14 18.92
C TYR A 358 13.10 -6.19 19.81
N HIS A 359 11.94 -5.69 19.36
CA HIS A 359 11.12 -4.78 20.16
C HIS A 359 10.57 -5.43 21.43
N ARG A 360 10.20 -6.72 21.39
CA ARG A 360 9.75 -7.44 22.59
C ARG A 360 10.85 -7.52 23.65
N ARG A 361 12.10 -7.73 23.23
CA ARG A 361 13.26 -7.70 24.13
C ARG A 361 13.51 -6.31 24.73
N PHE A 362 13.31 -5.25 23.95
CA PHE A 362 13.44 -3.87 24.43
C PHE A 362 12.36 -3.47 25.42
N LEU A 363 11.11 -3.89 25.21
CA LEU A 363 10.01 -3.64 26.15
C LEU A 363 10.24 -4.30 27.52
N LEU A 364 10.90 -5.46 27.55
CA LEU A 364 11.31 -6.12 28.80
C LEU A 364 12.50 -5.42 29.47
N ALA A 365 13.24 -4.57 28.76
CA ALA A 365 14.40 -3.85 29.26
C ALA A 365 14.09 -2.41 29.75
N GLY A 366 12.88 -1.89 29.51
CA GLY A 366 12.41 -0.61 30.04
C GLY A 366 12.84 0.65 29.27
N ASP A 367 13.39 0.52 28.06
CA ASP A 367 13.83 1.66 27.23
C ASP A 367 12.71 2.19 26.31
N SER A 368 12.54 3.52 26.27
CA SER A 368 11.43 4.26 25.61
C SER A 368 11.67 4.65 24.14
N SER A 369 12.75 4.20 23.50
CA SER A 369 13.17 4.71 22.18
C SER A 369 12.31 4.20 20.98
N GLY A 370 11.15 3.58 21.22
CA GLY A 370 10.37 2.86 20.19
C GLY A 370 8.85 3.01 20.26
N ASP A 371 8.32 3.97 21.03
CA ASP A 371 6.90 4.02 21.43
C ASP A 371 5.88 4.01 20.28
N LEU A 372 6.15 4.72 19.17
CA LEU A 372 5.24 4.76 18.02
C LEU A 372 5.10 3.41 17.32
N LEU A 373 6.20 2.67 17.18
CA LEU A 373 6.16 1.35 16.56
C LEU A 373 5.57 0.30 17.50
N VAL A 374 5.79 0.45 18.81
CA VAL A 374 5.14 -0.39 19.82
C VAL A 374 3.63 -0.19 19.76
N ALA A 375 3.16 1.06 19.64
CA ALA A 375 1.75 1.35 19.41
C ALA A 375 1.24 0.70 18.11
N ASP A 376 1.95 0.86 16.98
CA ASP A 376 1.60 0.22 15.70
C ASP A 376 1.56 -1.32 15.78
N LEU A 377 2.38 -1.94 16.63
CA LEU A 377 2.41 -3.40 16.84
C LEU A 377 1.34 -3.88 17.82
N ARG A 378 0.93 -3.05 18.79
CA ARG A 378 -0.21 -3.33 19.67
C ARG A 378 -1.52 -3.27 18.89
N GLU A 379 -1.65 -2.26 18.02
CA GLU A 379 -2.81 -2.07 17.15
C GLU A 379 -2.53 -2.56 15.71
N PHE A 380 -1.89 -3.74 15.58
CA PHE A 380 -1.52 -4.29 14.27
C PHE A 380 -2.72 -4.42 13.30
N TRP A 381 -3.92 -4.57 13.86
CA TRP A 381 -5.17 -4.60 13.10
C TRP A 381 -5.36 -3.33 12.25
N ARG A 382 -4.92 -2.13 12.69
CA ARG A 382 -5.14 -0.86 11.97
C ARG A 382 -4.54 -0.87 10.56
N PRO A 383 -3.22 -1.03 10.39
CA PRO A 383 -2.62 -1.10 9.05
C PRO A 383 -3.05 -2.35 8.27
N TYR A 384 -3.42 -3.45 8.95
CA TYR A 384 -3.93 -4.67 8.32
C TYR A 384 -5.28 -4.44 7.65
N VAL A 385 -6.27 -3.98 8.40
CA VAL A 385 -7.63 -3.70 7.94
C VAL A 385 -7.61 -2.57 6.90
N GLY A 386 -6.79 -1.55 7.10
CA GLY A 386 -6.61 -0.47 6.12
C GLY A 386 -6.12 -0.96 4.75
N ARG A 387 -5.12 -1.85 4.73
CA ARG A 387 -4.63 -2.43 3.47
C ARG A 387 -5.60 -3.43 2.85
N LEU A 388 -6.27 -4.22 3.68
CA LEU A 388 -7.29 -5.16 3.22
C LEU A 388 -8.40 -4.40 2.51
N TRP A 389 -8.98 -3.37 3.15
CA TRP A 389 -10.03 -2.56 2.56
C TRP A 389 -9.57 -1.94 1.24
N VAL A 390 -8.37 -1.36 1.20
CA VAL A 390 -7.79 -0.79 -0.02
C VAL A 390 -7.71 -1.81 -1.17
N ARG A 391 -7.33 -3.05 -0.87
CA ARG A 391 -7.19 -4.11 -1.88
C ARG A 391 -8.54 -4.62 -2.36
N LEU A 392 -9.50 -4.76 -1.45
CA LEU A 392 -10.87 -5.19 -1.74
C LEU A 392 -11.66 -4.10 -2.46
N HIS A 393 -11.49 -2.84 -2.10
CA HIS A 393 -12.11 -1.70 -2.76
C HIS A 393 -11.74 -1.66 -4.23
N GLY A 394 -10.45 -1.73 -4.56
CA GLY A 394 -10.00 -1.78 -5.96
C GLY A 394 -10.55 -2.99 -6.74
N ARG A 395 -10.74 -4.15 -6.09
CA ARG A 395 -11.39 -5.30 -6.71
C ARG A 395 -12.90 -5.11 -6.86
N SER A 396 -13.56 -4.49 -5.89
CA SER A 396 -15.00 -4.20 -5.97
C SER A 396 -15.33 -3.18 -7.07
N VAL A 397 -14.37 -2.35 -7.46
CA VAL A 397 -14.50 -1.43 -8.60
C VAL A 397 -14.30 -2.18 -9.92
N ALA A 398 -13.25 -2.99 -10.04
CA ALA A 398 -12.93 -3.69 -11.29
C ALA A 398 -13.83 -4.91 -11.56
N GLU A 399 -14.21 -5.63 -10.52
CA GLU A 399 -14.91 -6.91 -10.55
C GLU A 399 -16.02 -6.93 -9.47
N PRO A 400 -17.09 -6.12 -9.61
CA PRO A 400 -18.15 -6.02 -8.60
C PRO A 400 -18.95 -7.32 -8.40
N PHE A 401 -19.01 -8.18 -9.41
CA PHE A 401 -19.83 -9.40 -9.43
C PHE A 401 -19.00 -10.69 -9.52
N THR A 402 -17.99 -10.81 -8.67
CA THR A 402 -17.16 -12.03 -8.60
C THR A 402 -17.94 -13.18 -7.97
N PRO A 403 -18.04 -14.36 -8.61
CA PRO A 403 -18.63 -15.53 -7.99
C PRO A 403 -17.65 -16.18 -7.00
N THR A 404 -18.17 -16.85 -5.97
CA THR A 404 -17.37 -17.57 -4.96
C THR A 404 -16.50 -18.69 -5.55
N THR A 405 -16.84 -19.21 -6.73
CA THR A 405 -16.03 -20.19 -7.46
C THR A 405 -14.78 -19.58 -8.10
N ALA A 406 -14.77 -18.28 -8.39
CA ALA A 406 -13.61 -17.56 -8.91
C ALA A 406 -12.71 -16.99 -7.80
N PHE A 407 -13.25 -16.87 -6.59
CA PHE A 407 -12.50 -16.46 -5.40
C PHE A 407 -12.91 -17.36 -4.22
N ASP A 408 -12.25 -18.51 -4.14
CA ASP A 408 -12.54 -19.59 -3.18
C ASP A 408 -11.92 -19.33 -1.77
N ALA A 409 -12.11 -20.29 -0.85
CA ALA A 409 -11.57 -20.16 0.51
C ALA A 409 -10.04 -20.07 0.51
N ALA A 410 -9.35 -20.81 -0.36
CA ALA A 410 -7.89 -20.78 -0.43
C ALA A 410 -7.38 -19.41 -0.88
N ALA A 411 -7.96 -18.84 -1.94
CA ALA A 411 -7.63 -17.51 -2.45
C ALA A 411 -7.88 -16.41 -1.41
N LEU A 412 -8.93 -16.55 -0.58
CA LEU A 412 -9.18 -15.69 0.57
C LEU A 412 -8.06 -15.79 1.61
N LEU A 413 -7.72 -16.99 2.08
CA LEU A 413 -6.70 -17.18 3.12
C LEU A 413 -5.31 -16.73 2.63
N ASP A 414 -5.02 -16.91 1.35
CA ASP A 414 -3.81 -16.40 0.71
C ASP A 414 -3.78 -14.87 0.65
N LEU A 415 -4.91 -14.22 0.32
CA LEU A 415 -5.05 -12.77 0.38
C LEU A 415 -4.76 -12.27 1.80
N LEU A 416 -5.40 -12.85 2.82
CA LEU A 416 -5.25 -12.45 4.22
C LEU A 416 -3.81 -12.63 4.72
N THR A 417 -3.16 -13.72 4.34
CA THR A 417 -1.73 -13.95 4.61
C THR A 417 -0.85 -12.93 3.87
N GLY A 418 -1.19 -12.58 2.63
CA GLY A 418 -0.51 -11.57 1.83
C GLY A 418 -0.58 -10.18 2.46
N ILE A 419 -1.74 -9.77 2.98
CA ILE A 419 -1.91 -8.50 3.70
C ILE A 419 -1.04 -8.46 4.95
N GLY A 420 -1.04 -9.53 5.77
CA GLY A 420 -0.20 -9.62 6.97
C GLY A 420 1.29 -9.48 6.65
N ARG A 421 1.78 -10.18 5.62
CA ARG A 421 3.16 -10.06 5.13
C ARG A 421 3.48 -8.64 4.67
N SER A 422 2.56 -8.02 3.92
CA SER A 422 2.73 -6.65 3.44
C SER A 422 2.93 -5.67 4.60
N VAL A 423 2.06 -5.70 5.61
CA VAL A 423 2.13 -4.80 6.79
C VAL A 423 3.47 -4.95 7.50
N SER A 424 3.85 -6.20 7.78
CA SER A 424 5.11 -6.55 8.40
C SER A 424 6.33 -6.05 7.61
N TYR A 425 6.33 -6.16 6.27
CA TYR A 425 7.43 -5.66 5.45
C TYR A 425 7.59 -4.14 5.54
N ASP A 426 6.48 -3.41 5.60
CA ASP A 426 6.51 -1.96 5.75
C ASP A 426 7.02 -1.53 7.13
N GLN A 427 6.59 -2.21 8.19
CA GLN A 427 7.12 -2.01 9.55
C GLN A 427 8.63 -2.30 9.59
N ARG A 428 9.09 -3.41 8.99
CA ARG A 428 10.52 -3.73 8.88
C ARG A 428 11.31 -2.63 8.15
N SER A 429 10.76 -2.09 7.06
CA SER A 429 11.36 -0.99 6.31
C SER A 429 11.46 0.30 7.14
N ARG A 430 10.43 0.64 7.92
CA ARG A 430 10.44 1.79 8.84
C ARG A 430 11.48 1.64 9.95
N ILE A 431 11.58 0.45 10.54
CA ILE A 431 12.61 0.12 11.56
C ILE A 431 14.01 0.24 10.97
N ARG A 432 14.22 -0.34 9.79
CA ARG A 432 15.50 -0.22 9.09
C ARG A 432 15.88 1.23 8.89
N ALA A 433 14.96 2.06 8.38
CA ALA A 433 15.21 3.48 8.17
C ALA A 433 15.54 4.21 9.48
N ALA A 434 14.89 3.85 10.59
CA ALA A 434 15.18 4.40 11.91
C ALA A 434 16.58 3.98 12.43
N ILE A 435 16.96 2.72 12.28
CA ILE A 435 18.31 2.21 12.64
C ILE A 435 19.38 2.88 11.79
N GLU A 436 19.17 2.96 10.48
CA GLU A 436 20.09 3.63 9.55
C GLU A 436 20.25 5.12 9.87
N LYS A 437 19.21 5.77 10.41
CA LYS A 437 19.28 7.15 10.89
C LYS A 437 20.05 7.27 12.22
N ALA A 438 19.91 6.30 13.13
CA ALA A 438 20.57 6.30 14.43
C ALA A 438 22.05 5.89 14.38
N GLY A 439 22.47 5.15 13.34
CA GLY A 439 23.86 4.77 13.10
C GLY A 439 24.68 5.78 12.29
N ARG A 440 24.09 6.94 11.92
CA ARG A 440 24.79 8.12 11.40
C ARG A 440 25.02 9.10 12.54
#